data_AF-A0A2N2ED51-F1
#
_entry.id   AF-A0A2N2ED51-F1
#
_cell.length_a   1.000
_cell.length_b   1.000
_cell.length_c   1.000
_cell.angle_alpha   90.00
_cell.angle_beta   90.00
_cell.angle_gamma   90.00
#
_symmetry.space_group_name_H-M   'P 1'
#
loop_
_entity.id
_entity.type
_entity.pdbx_description
1 polymer ?
#
loop_
_entity_poly.entity_id
_entity_poly.type
_entity_poly.pdbx_seq_one_letter_code
_entity_poly.pdbx_strand_id
1 'polypeptide(L)'
;MKYFQKFARKLIAFVLTLAISIPLFTVGVLAESDITNHWAGNTIKEWLEKGIASGYGDGTFKPENSITRAEFMNLVNNALGYTKESMIQFKDVTEGKWYYNVIQKAVAAGYIAGYVDGTMKPNSPITRQEVAVIICKIKNAEQSPDSSKHLTDENKIETWSKGYIGAVVRDGYMGGYTDGSFKATAQIKRGEAITVLNNVISTVTYNKPGTYGPATGTEIIKTNVIVKADGVILQNIHIKGNLTIAEEVGKGNVTLNNVTVDGETFIRGGGKDSIHINGGQYHKITVQKTSSGQVRIVAIDVKGTEVIISEQAAGETIILEGKFDSVKVDADNVEIKTQGNTQISEMKVGKEAQGCKINLEAGTKVTKLILEVTTDVKGNGTITEAIVSEGVKPPSITPTITTSAGGGSSQPLTQVISGTLTVSAGVPDLTAATIQLKKANVNVGAPIHPALQRT
;
A
#
# COMPACT_ATOMS: atom_id res chain seq x y z
N MET A 1 68.05 19.45 33.86
CA MET A 1 67.40 20.37 32.89
C MET A 1 67.72 20.10 31.40
N LYS A 2 68.94 19.68 31.01
CA LYS A 2 69.28 19.46 29.58
C LYS A 2 68.56 18.28 28.88
N TYR A 3 68.06 17.29 29.64
CA TYR A 3 67.30 16.15 29.09
C TYR A 3 65.84 16.50 28.72
N PHE A 4 65.21 17.42 29.46
CA PHE A 4 63.81 17.81 29.23
C PHE A 4 63.64 18.64 27.94
N GLN A 5 64.63 19.47 27.59
CA GLN A 5 64.62 20.27 26.36
C GLN A 5 64.80 19.42 25.09
N LYS A 6 65.51 18.29 25.15
CA LYS A 6 65.64 17.36 24.00
C LYS A 6 64.37 16.55 23.77
N PHE A 7 63.63 16.21 24.82
CA PHE A 7 62.36 15.50 24.73
C PHE A 7 61.24 16.40 24.19
N ALA A 8 61.17 17.65 24.66
CA ALA A 8 60.22 18.64 24.15
C ALA A 8 60.41 18.96 22.66
N ARG A 9 61.66 19.04 22.16
CA ARG A 9 61.94 19.24 20.72
C ARG A 9 61.53 18.07 19.83
N LYS A 10 61.64 16.82 20.32
CA LYS A 10 61.20 15.64 19.57
C LYS A 10 59.67 15.46 19.61
N LEU A 11 59.02 15.85 20.70
CA LEU A 11 57.55 15.83 20.80
C LEU A 11 56.89 16.88 19.90
N ILE A 12 57.48 18.08 19.78
CA ILE A 12 57.00 19.15 18.89
C ILE A 12 57.15 18.75 17.40
N ALA A 13 58.25 18.08 17.02
CA ALA A 13 58.45 17.61 15.65
C ALA A 13 57.49 16.46 15.25
N PHE A 14 57.06 15.63 16.19
CA PHE A 14 56.09 14.56 15.96
C PHE A 14 54.64 15.08 15.89
N VAL A 15 54.30 16.12 16.65
CA VAL A 15 52.99 16.77 16.57
C VAL A 15 52.85 17.65 15.32
N LEU A 16 53.94 18.22 14.80
CA LEU A 16 53.93 18.98 13.53
C LEU A 16 53.86 18.11 12.26
N THR A 17 54.24 16.85 12.32
CA THR A 17 54.11 15.91 11.19
C THR A 17 52.77 15.18 11.16
N LEU A 18 52.07 15.06 12.29
CA LEU A 18 50.72 14.49 12.35
C LEU A 18 49.60 15.48 11.97
N ALA A 19 49.92 16.77 11.83
CA ALA A 19 48.96 17.82 11.48
C ALA A 19 48.77 18.04 9.95
N ILE A 20 49.48 17.30 9.08
CA ILE A 20 49.47 17.52 7.62
C ILE A 20 48.83 16.33 6.85
N SER A 21 48.19 15.38 7.54
CA SER A 21 47.49 14.26 6.90
C SER A 21 46.03 14.12 7.33
N ILE A 22 45.32 15.24 7.42
CA ILE A 22 43.86 15.20 7.35
C ILE A 22 43.52 15.28 5.86
N PRO A 23 43.03 14.21 5.21
CA PRO A 23 42.40 14.38 3.92
C PRO A 23 41.30 15.42 4.10
N LEU A 24 41.45 16.57 3.44
CA LEU A 24 40.37 17.52 3.26
C LEU A 24 39.25 16.76 2.55
N PHE A 25 38.32 16.21 3.31
CA PHE A 25 37.00 15.92 2.79
C PHE A 25 36.48 17.28 2.34
N THR A 26 36.47 17.51 1.03
CA THR A 26 35.76 18.64 0.44
C THR A 26 34.31 18.47 0.84
N VAL A 27 33.89 19.19 1.88
CA VAL A 27 32.48 19.41 2.15
C VAL A 27 31.96 20.04 0.86
N GLY A 28 31.08 19.32 0.16
CA GLY A 28 30.53 19.78 -1.10
C GLY A 28 30.00 21.18 -0.89
N VAL A 29 30.61 22.16 -1.57
CA VAL A 29 30.09 23.52 -1.63
C VAL A 29 28.67 23.38 -2.17
N LEU A 30 27.69 23.71 -1.32
CA LEU A 30 26.28 23.62 -1.68
C LEU A 30 26.08 24.42 -2.97
N ALA A 31 25.40 23.81 -3.94
CA ALA A 31 25.13 24.37 -5.26
C ALA A 31 24.07 25.50 -5.19
N GLU A 32 24.27 26.45 -4.27
CA GLU A 32 23.25 27.40 -3.82
C GLU A 32 23.11 28.58 -4.78
N SER A 33 24.15 28.90 -5.58
CA SER A 33 24.17 30.13 -6.38
C SER A 33 23.18 30.14 -7.56
N ASP A 34 22.97 29.00 -8.24
CA ASP A 34 22.11 28.93 -9.43
C ASP A 34 20.70 28.36 -9.15
N ILE A 35 20.37 28.07 -7.88
CA ILE A 35 19.05 27.54 -7.48
C ILE A 35 18.24 28.48 -6.58
N THR A 36 18.87 29.51 -5.97
CA THR A 36 18.23 30.38 -4.95
C THR A 36 16.90 31.00 -5.40
N ASN A 37 16.77 31.40 -6.67
CA ASN A 37 15.54 31.99 -7.21
C ASN A 37 14.87 31.11 -8.27
N HIS A 38 15.30 29.85 -8.37
CA HIS A 38 14.74 28.90 -9.33
C HIS A 38 13.46 28.29 -8.75
N TRP A 39 12.43 28.09 -9.58
CA TRP A 39 11.13 27.57 -9.14
C TRP A 39 11.23 26.16 -8.50
N ALA A 40 12.20 25.34 -8.94
CA ALA A 40 12.52 24.05 -8.33
C ALA A 40 13.56 24.12 -7.19
N GLY A 41 13.98 25.33 -6.79
CA GLY A 41 15.12 25.55 -5.89
C GLY A 41 15.00 24.84 -4.55
N ASN A 42 13.83 24.91 -3.91
CA ASN A 42 13.56 24.21 -2.65
C ASN A 42 13.66 22.69 -2.80
N THR A 43 13.05 22.13 -3.85
CA THR A 43 13.12 20.68 -4.12
C THR A 43 14.55 20.23 -4.38
N ILE A 44 15.31 21.01 -5.15
CA ILE A 44 16.73 20.71 -5.41
C ILE A 44 17.52 20.75 -4.10
N LYS A 45 17.32 21.76 -3.26
CA LYS A 45 17.99 21.88 -1.95
C LYS A 45 17.70 20.67 -1.06
N GLU A 46 16.45 20.25 -0.93
CA GLU A 46 16.10 19.04 -0.16
C GLU A 46 16.78 17.78 -0.71
N TRP A 47 16.86 17.63 -2.03
CA TRP A 47 17.49 16.47 -2.66
C TRP A 47 19.01 16.46 -2.47
N LEU A 48 19.64 17.62 -2.44
CA LEU A 48 21.07 17.77 -2.10
C LEU A 48 21.33 17.43 -0.64
N GLU A 49 20.50 17.93 0.28
CA GLU A 49 20.59 17.66 1.73
C GLU A 49 20.39 16.16 2.06
N LYS A 50 19.48 15.50 1.34
CA LYS A 50 19.25 14.05 1.46
C LYS A 50 20.32 13.19 0.77
N GLY A 51 21.26 13.79 0.05
CA GLY A 51 22.28 13.07 -0.73
C GLY A 51 21.73 12.30 -1.93
N ILE A 52 20.49 12.58 -2.35
CA ILE A 52 19.84 11.92 -3.49
C ILE A 52 20.36 12.50 -4.81
N ALA A 53 20.55 13.82 -4.84
CA ALA A 53 21.15 14.54 -5.94
C ALA A 53 22.54 15.07 -5.58
N SER A 54 23.31 15.40 -6.60
CA SER A 54 24.57 16.13 -6.46
C SER A 54 24.67 17.23 -7.52
N GLY A 55 25.36 18.32 -7.18
CA GLY A 55 25.76 19.34 -8.14
C GLY A 55 26.95 18.90 -8.98
N TYR A 56 27.41 19.78 -9.85
CA TYR A 56 28.62 19.61 -10.65
C TYR A 56 29.85 20.09 -9.87
N GLY A 57 31.05 19.67 -10.30
CA GLY A 57 32.31 20.03 -9.63
C GLY A 57 32.65 21.52 -9.61
N ASP A 58 31.91 22.33 -10.37
CA ASP A 58 32.00 23.79 -10.38
C ASP A 58 31.11 24.46 -9.32
N GLY A 59 30.43 23.68 -8.48
CA GLY A 59 29.56 24.19 -7.42
C GLY A 59 28.19 24.64 -7.92
N THR A 60 27.75 24.24 -9.11
CA THR A 60 26.42 24.56 -9.66
C THR A 60 25.53 23.34 -9.77
N PHE A 61 24.20 23.52 -9.81
CA PHE A 61 23.26 22.43 -10.07
C PHE A 61 22.84 22.35 -11.55
N LYS A 62 22.87 23.48 -12.27
CA LYS A 62 22.45 23.67 -13.67
C LYS A 62 21.00 23.25 -13.92
N PRO A 63 20.02 23.78 -13.18
CA PRO A 63 18.62 23.35 -13.28
C PRO A 63 18.00 23.60 -14.65
N GLU A 64 18.49 24.59 -15.39
CA GLU A 64 18.01 24.97 -16.71
C GLU A 64 18.63 24.17 -17.87
N ASN A 65 19.69 23.39 -17.59
CA ASN A 65 20.33 22.55 -18.60
C ASN A 65 19.55 21.25 -18.80
N SER A 66 19.56 20.73 -20.04
CA SER A 66 19.05 19.39 -20.30
C SER A 66 19.88 18.34 -19.58
N ILE A 67 19.20 17.34 -19.01
CA ILE A 67 19.84 16.22 -18.32
C ILE A 67 20.09 15.06 -19.30
N THR A 68 21.24 14.40 -19.18
CA THR A 68 21.52 13.19 -19.97
C THR A 68 20.74 11.98 -19.47
N ARG A 69 20.59 10.96 -20.33
CA ARG A 69 19.95 9.69 -19.95
C ARG A 69 20.65 9.05 -18.75
N ALA A 70 21.98 9.04 -18.70
CA ALA A 70 22.73 8.47 -17.58
C ALA A 70 22.57 9.27 -16.29
N GLU A 71 22.57 10.59 -16.35
CA GLU A 71 22.33 11.41 -15.16
C GLU A 71 20.90 11.23 -14.64
N PHE A 72 19.90 11.13 -15.53
CA PHE A 72 18.53 10.84 -15.13
C PHE A 72 18.42 9.47 -14.45
N MET A 73 19.03 8.43 -15.03
CA MET A 73 19.10 7.10 -14.41
C MET A 73 19.78 7.15 -13.03
N ASN A 74 20.82 7.96 -12.87
CA ASN A 74 21.50 8.11 -11.58
C ASN A 74 20.58 8.71 -10.52
N LEU A 75 19.83 9.77 -10.88
CA LEU A 75 18.83 10.37 -9.98
C LEU A 75 17.73 9.35 -9.61
N VAL A 76 17.23 8.59 -10.57
CA VAL A 76 16.21 7.54 -10.34
C VAL A 76 16.74 6.48 -9.37
N ASN A 77 17.93 5.93 -9.62
CA ASN A 77 18.54 4.91 -8.77
C ASN A 77 18.73 5.38 -7.33
N ASN A 78 19.22 6.62 -7.16
CA ASN A 78 19.42 7.19 -5.83
C ASN A 78 18.09 7.45 -5.12
N ALA A 79 17.11 8.02 -5.83
CA ALA A 79 15.80 8.37 -5.30
C ALA A 79 15.00 7.14 -4.83
N LEU A 80 15.14 6.02 -5.52
CA LEU A 80 14.40 4.78 -5.27
C LEU A 80 15.24 3.69 -4.58
N GLY A 81 16.50 3.97 -4.28
CA GLY A 81 17.40 3.03 -3.59
C GLY A 81 17.73 1.77 -4.40
N TYR A 82 17.77 1.85 -5.73
CA TYR A 82 18.13 0.69 -6.57
C TYR A 82 19.63 0.39 -6.47
N THR A 83 19.97 -0.78 -5.96
CA THR A 83 21.35 -1.20 -5.72
C THR A 83 21.76 -2.45 -6.50
N LYS A 84 20.81 -3.31 -6.88
CA LYS A 84 21.08 -4.54 -7.63
C LYS A 84 21.61 -4.20 -9.01
N GLU A 85 22.64 -4.90 -9.46
CA GLU A 85 23.24 -4.76 -10.79
C GLU A 85 22.91 -5.99 -11.63
N SER A 86 22.84 -5.80 -12.96
CA SER A 86 22.67 -6.88 -13.93
C SER A 86 23.80 -6.81 -14.96
N MET A 87 24.09 -7.95 -15.61
CA MET A 87 25.00 -7.95 -16.75
C MET A 87 24.34 -7.19 -17.90
N ILE A 88 25.08 -6.26 -18.51
CA ILE A 88 24.60 -5.45 -19.63
C ILE A 88 25.56 -5.58 -20.82
N GLN A 89 25.01 -5.52 -22.03
CA GLN A 89 25.77 -5.46 -23.26
C GLN A 89 25.15 -4.41 -24.18
N PHE A 90 25.74 -3.21 -24.21
CA PHE A 90 25.38 -2.14 -25.12
C PHE A 90 26.62 -1.64 -25.83
N LYS A 91 26.49 -1.35 -27.14
CA LYS A 91 27.63 -0.99 -28.01
C LYS A 91 28.36 0.28 -27.57
N ASP A 92 27.67 1.16 -26.86
CA ASP A 92 28.13 2.49 -26.45
C ASP A 92 28.29 2.63 -24.92
N VAL A 93 28.28 1.52 -24.19
CA VAL A 93 28.46 1.50 -22.74
C VAL A 93 29.77 0.79 -22.40
N THR A 94 30.79 1.59 -22.07
CA THR A 94 32.12 1.10 -21.72
C THR A 94 32.24 0.83 -20.21
N GLU A 95 32.76 -0.34 -19.85
CA GLU A 95 33.08 -0.70 -18.46
C GLU A 95 34.07 0.29 -17.82
N GLY A 96 33.91 0.55 -16.52
CA GLY A 96 34.74 1.49 -15.77
C GLY A 96 34.38 2.98 -15.97
N LYS A 97 33.46 3.32 -16.89
CA LYS A 97 32.89 4.68 -16.94
C LYS A 97 31.86 4.88 -15.83
N TRP A 98 31.73 6.11 -15.33
CA TRP A 98 30.86 6.44 -14.20
C TRP A 98 29.40 6.00 -14.40
N TYR A 99 28.90 6.00 -15.65
CA TYR A 99 27.54 5.61 -15.99
C TYR A 99 27.35 4.08 -16.08
N TYR A 100 28.42 3.28 -16.07
CA TYR A 100 28.32 1.83 -16.30
C TYR A 100 27.44 1.17 -15.23
N ASN A 101 27.81 1.31 -13.95
CA ASN A 101 27.03 0.76 -12.84
C ASN A 101 25.64 1.39 -12.71
N VAL A 102 25.50 2.68 -13.08
CA VAL A 102 24.20 3.35 -13.11
C VAL A 102 23.25 2.64 -14.08
N ILE A 103 23.73 2.27 -15.26
CA ILE A 103 22.94 1.55 -16.27
C ILE A 103 22.66 0.12 -15.82
N GLN A 104 23.64 -0.57 -15.21
CA GLN A 104 23.42 -1.92 -14.70
C GLN A 104 22.28 -1.97 -13.67
N LYS A 105 22.22 -0.99 -12.77
CA LYS A 105 21.14 -0.83 -11.79
C LYS A 105 19.81 -0.51 -12.46
N ALA A 106 19.82 0.39 -13.44
CA ALA A 106 18.63 0.78 -14.17
C ALA A 106 17.99 -0.39 -14.93
N VAL A 107 18.82 -1.21 -15.59
CA VAL A 107 18.39 -2.42 -16.31
C VAL A 107 17.93 -3.49 -15.34
N ALA A 108 18.65 -3.71 -14.23
CA ALA A 108 18.24 -4.68 -13.20
C ALA A 108 16.91 -4.34 -12.56
N ALA A 109 16.62 -3.05 -12.36
CA ALA A 109 15.35 -2.56 -11.85
C ALA A 109 14.22 -2.58 -12.90
N GLY A 110 14.52 -2.82 -14.17
CA GLY A 110 13.53 -3.00 -15.25
C GLY A 110 12.85 -1.72 -15.74
N TYR A 111 13.19 -0.55 -15.22
CA TYR A 111 12.53 0.70 -15.60
C TYR A 111 13.02 1.30 -16.93
N ILE A 112 14.15 0.83 -17.45
CA ILE A 112 14.69 1.27 -18.75
C ILE A 112 15.22 0.09 -19.55
N ALA A 113 15.14 0.23 -20.87
CA ALA A 113 15.77 -0.67 -21.82
C ALA A 113 16.62 0.15 -22.80
N GLY A 114 17.60 -0.49 -23.42
CA GLY A 114 18.34 0.10 -24.53
C GLY A 114 17.46 0.29 -25.76
N TYR A 115 17.98 1.01 -26.74
CA TYR A 115 17.34 1.16 -28.05
C TYR A 115 17.49 -0.13 -28.88
N VAL A 116 16.63 -0.26 -29.89
CA VAL A 116 16.62 -1.40 -30.82
C VAL A 116 17.96 -1.59 -31.55
N ASP A 117 18.74 -0.52 -31.72
CA ASP A 117 20.07 -0.55 -32.34
C ASP A 117 21.17 -1.16 -31.42
N GLY A 118 20.83 -1.52 -30.18
CA GLY A 118 21.74 -2.08 -29.18
C GLY A 118 22.54 -1.03 -28.40
N THR A 119 22.09 0.23 -28.39
CA THR A 119 22.74 1.33 -27.64
C THR A 119 21.92 1.76 -26.41
N MET A 120 22.57 2.46 -25.47
CA MET A 120 21.91 3.10 -24.31
C MET A 120 21.89 4.63 -24.42
N LYS A 121 22.80 5.20 -25.20
CA LYS A 121 23.03 6.65 -25.40
C LYS A 121 23.21 7.40 -24.08
N PRO A 122 24.14 6.98 -23.20
CA PRO A 122 24.21 7.47 -21.82
C PRO A 122 24.44 8.98 -21.72
N ASN A 123 25.19 9.56 -22.64
CA ASN A 123 25.52 10.99 -22.64
C ASN A 123 24.54 11.84 -23.48
N SER A 124 23.54 11.23 -24.13
CA SER A 124 22.55 11.98 -24.88
C SER A 124 21.49 12.56 -23.93
N PRO A 125 21.00 13.80 -24.17
CA PRO A 125 19.85 14.34 -23.46
C PRO A 125 18.63 13.44 -23.58
N ILE A 126 17.87 13.28 -22.49
CA ILE A 126 16.65 12.49 -22.48
C ILE A 126 15.43 13.35 -22.81
N THR A 127 14.50 12.82 -23.61
CA THR A 127 13.26 13.50 -23.96
C THR A 127 12.18 13.33 -22.89
N ARG A 128 11.24 14.27 -22.84
CA ARG A 128 10.10 14.22 -21.91
C ARG A 128 9.24 12.97 -22.08
N GLN A 129 9.04 12.51 -23.32
CA GLN A 129 8.29 11.28 -23.58
C GLN A 129 9.01 10.01 -23.12
N GLU A 130 10.34 9.95 -23.22
CA GLU A 130 11.11 8.83 -22.67
C GLU A 130 11.05 8.80 -21.14
N VAL A 131 11.09 9.98 -20.48
CA VAL A 131 10.87 10.09 -19.04
C VAL A 131 9.48 9.58 -18.66
N ALA A 132 8.42 9.93 -19.39
CA ALA A 132 7.07 9.43 -19.12
C ALA A 132 7.00 7.90 -19.14
N VAL A 133 7.66 7.25 -20.12
CA VAL A 133 7.74 5.78 -20.18
C VAL A 133 8.48 5.21 -18.95
N ILE A 134 9.62 5.80 -18.58
CA ILE A 134 10.38 5.37 -17.40
C ILE A 134 9.51 5.49 -16.14
N ILE A 135 8.82 6.60 -15.93
CA ILE A 135 7.96 6.80 -14.77
C ILE A 135 6.82 5.78 -14.73
N CYS A 136 6.14 5.53 -15.86
CA CYS A 136 5.12 4.49 -15.90
C CYS A 136 5.66 3.11 -15.56
N LYS A 137 6.88 2.76 -16.00
CA LYS A 137 7.51 1.48 -15.64
C LYS A 137 7.84 1.41 -14.15
N ILE A 138 8.40 2.48 -13.58
CA ILE A 138 8.68 2.58 -12.13
C ILE A 138 7.41 2.39 -11.31
N LYS A 139 6.32 3.03 -11.75
CA LYS A 139 5.03 3.04 -11.03
C LYS A 139 4.11 1.87 -11.38
N ASN A 140 4.50 1.03 -12.35
CA ASN A 140 3.62 0.03 -12.97
C ASN A 140 2.26 0.64 -13.38
N ALA A 141 2.29 1.86 -13.94
CA ALA A 141 1.08 2.63 -14.23
C ALA A 141 0.42 2.14 -15.52
N GLU A 142 -0.90 1.93 -15.47
CA GLU A 142 -1.69 1.60 -16.66
C GLU A 142 -1.71 2.77 -17.64
N GLN A 143 -1.39 2.47 -18.91
CA GLN A 143 -1.41 3.45 -19.99
C GLN A 143 -2.81 4.03 -20.18
N SER A 144 -2.89 5.34 -20.45
CA SER A 144 -4.16 6.05 -20.60
C SER A 144 -4.12 7.02 -21.78
N PRO A 145 -4.24 6.55 -23.04
CA PRO A 145 -4.18 7.42 -24.21
C PRO A 145 -5.26 8.50 -24.20
N ASP A 146 -6.45 8.22 -23.66
CA ASP A 146 -7.52 9.21 -23.56
C ASP A 146 -7.17 10.37 -22.64
N SER A 147 -6.38 10.11 -21.59
CA SER A 147 -5.91 11.17 -20.70
C SER A 147 -4.93 12.12 -21.39
N SER A 148 -4.39 11.84 -22.58
CA SER A 148 -3.57 12.83 -23.31
C SER A 148 -4.39 13.85 -24.08
N LYS A 149 -5.70 13.63 -24.30
CA LYS A 149 -6.54 14.43 -25.21
C LYS A 149 -6.70 15.91 -24.83
N HIS A 150 -6.46 16.25 -23.57
CA HIS A 150 -6.54 17.64 -23.10
C HIS A 150 -5.26 18.44 -23.35
N LEU A 151 -4.18 17.79 -23.81
CA LEU A 151 -2.92 18.45 -24.15
C LEU A 151 -3.06 19.18 -25.49
N THR A 152 -2.61 20.42 -25.55
CA THR A 152 -2.78 21.27 -26.75
C THR A 152 -1.95 20.82 -27.94
N ASP A 153 -0.89 20.03 -27.70
CA ASP A 153 0.00 19.45 -28.70
C ASP A 153 -0.17 17.92 -28.82
N GLU A 154 -1.31 17.37 -28.41
CA GLU A 154 -1.59 15.93 -28.45
C GLU A 154 -1.35 15.30 -29.83
N ASN A 155 -1.67 16.04 -30.90
CA ASN A 155 -1.48 15.61 -32.28
C ASN A 155 0.01 15.49 -32.69
N LYS A 156 0.94 16.03 -31.91
CA LYS A 156 2.39 15.91 -32.10
C LYS A 156 2.99 14.77 -31.26
N ILE A 157 2.18 14.10 -30.44
CA ILE A 157 2.61 12.98 -29.61
C ILE A 157 2.55 11.70 -30.45
N GLU A 158 3.68 11.00 -30.52
CA GLU A 158 3.77 9.73 -31.24
C GLU A 158 2.95 8.64 -30.55
N THR A 159 2.37 7.73 -31.33
CA THR A 159 1.45 6.68 -30.84
C THR A 159 2.07 5.83 -29.72
N TRP A 160 3.37 5.55 -29.79
CA TRP A 160 4.05 4.70 -28.81
C TRP A 160 4.18 5.35 -27.43
N SER A 161 4.23 6.68 -27.34
CA SER A 161 4.40 7.41 -26.07
C SER A 161 3.08 7.96 -25.51
N LYS A 162 2.04 8.04 -26.36
CA LYS A 162 0.74 8.65 -26.03
C LYS A 162 0.07 8.07 -24.78
N GLY A 163 0.03 6.74 -24.68
CA GLY A 163 -0.53 6.04 -23.51
C GLY A 163 0.21 6.33 -22.22
N TYR A 164 1.55 6.36 -22.28
CA TYR A 164 2.40 6.67 -21.14
C TYR A 164 2.29 8.15 -20.71
N ILE A 165 2.28 9.07 -21.67
CA ILE A 165 2.11 10.50 -21.40
C ILE A 165 0.76 10.76 -20.75
N GLY A 166 -0.32 10.20 -21.28
CA GLY A 166 -1.64 10.34 -20.67
C GLY A 166 -1.69 9.79 -19.24
N ALA A 167 -1.02 8.67 -18.96
CA ALA A 167 -0.93 8.10 -17.62
C ALA A 167 -0.19 9.02 -16.63
N VAL A 168 1.02 9.50 -16.96
CA VAL A 168 1.78 10.37 -16.04
C VAL A 168 1.11 11.73 -15.80
N VAL A 169 0.32 12.22 -16.76
CA VAL A 169 -0.48 13.44 -16.60
C VAL A 169 -1.70 13.19 -15.73
N ARG A 170 -2.46 12.10 -15.98
CA ARG A 170 -3.60 11.67 -15.15
C ARG A 170 -3.20 11.50 -13.70
N ASP A 171 -2.07 10.83 -13.47
CA ASP A 171 -1.58 10.48 -12.13
C ASP A 171 -0.81 11.64 -11.48
N GLY A 172 -0.60 12.74 -12.21
CA GLY A 172 0.04 13.96 -11.69
C GLY A 172 1.55 13.83 -11.46
N TYR A 173 2.20 12.76 -11.93
CA TYR A 173 3.65 12.60 -11.83
C TYR A 173 4.39 13.61 -12.72
N MET A 174 3.88 13.83 -13.93
CA MET A 174 4.49 14.73 -14.91
C MET A 174 3.41 15.48 -15.69
N GLY A 175 3.37 16.80 -15.52
CA GLY A 175 2.42 17.68 -16.21
C GLY A 175 2.97 18.31 -17.49
N GLY A 176 2.10 18.96 -18.25
CA GLY A 176 2.45 19.86 -19.34
C GLY A 176 2.93 21.23 -18.86
N TYR A 177 3.29 22.08 -19.81
CA TYR A 177 3.66 23.47 -19.61
C TYR A 177 2.43 24.36 -19.41
N THR A 178 2.65 25.61 -19.01
CA THR A 178 1.59 26.62 -18.79
C THR A 178 0.78 26.93 -20.05
N ASP A 179 1.34 26.69 -21.24
CA ASP A 179 0.67 26.80 -22.55
C ASP A 179 -0.24 25.60 -22.88
N GLY A 180 -0.38 24.64 -21.95
CA GLY A 180 -1.19 23.43 -22.09
C GLY A 180 -0.52 22.31 -22.91
N SER A 181 0.69 22.52 -23.42
CA SER A 181 1.41 21.52 -24.21
C SER A 181 2.26 20.59 -23.33
N PHE A 182 2.50 19.36 -23.77
CA PHE A 182 3.42 18.45 -23.09
C PHE A 182 4.85 18.54 -23.62
N LYS A 183 5.05 18.91 -24.90
CA LYS A 183 6.33 18.97 -25.61
C LYS A 183 7.08 17.64 -25.55
N ALA A 184 6.44 16.58 -26.04
CA ALA A 184 6.91 15.19 -25.93
C ALA A 184 8.36 14.97 -26.37
N THR A 185 8.78 15.58 -27.49
CA THR A 185 10.13 15.43 -28.06
C THR A 185 11.16 16.41 -27.48
N ALA A 186 10.74 17.36 -26.63
CA ALA A 186 11.66 18.28 -25.99
C ALA A 186 12.55 17.55 -24.98
N GLN A 187 13.80 17.98 -24.87
CA GLN A 187 14.75 17.49 -23.88
C GLN A 187 14.34 18.04 -22.51
N ILE A 188 14.21 17.16 -21.51
CA ILE A 188 13.83 17.57 -20.17
C ILE A 188 15.00 18.31 -19.50
N LYS A 189 14.71 19.41 -18.82
CA LYS A 189 15.71 20.13 -18.01
C LYS A 189 15.95 19.42 -16.69
N ARG A 190 17.13 19.60 -16.10
CA ARG A 190 17.53 18.93 -14.86
C ARG A 190 16.65 19.33 -13.67
N GLY A 191 16.24 20.60 -13.59
CA GLY A 191 15.28 21.08 -12.59
C GLY A 191 13.90 20.43 -12.74
N GLU A 192 13.41 20.33 -13.99
CA GLU A 192 12.16 19.62 -14.29
C GLU A 192 12.24 18.14 -13.93
N ALA A 193 13.35 17.47 -14.26
CA ALA A 193 13.55 16.06 -13.94
C ALA A 193 13.53 15.80 -12.42
N ILE A 194 14.16 16.65 -11.61
CA ILE A 194 14.09 16.55 -10.15
C ILE A 194 12.65 16.74 -9.67
N THR A 195 11.90 17.72 -10.19
CA THR A 195 10.50 17.92 -9.76
C THR A 195 9.63 16.73 -10.14
N VAL A 196 9.77 16.19 -11.36
CA VAL A 196 9.04 14.99 -11.78
C VAL A 196 9.35 13.81 -10.86
N LEU A 197 10.63 13.54 -10.60
CA LEU A 197 11.01 12.46 -9.69
C LEU A 197 10.55 12.74 -8.25
N ASN A 198 10.56 13.99 -7.81
CA ASN A 198 10.01 14.37 -6.51
C ASN A 198 8.51 14.08 -6.45
N ASN A 199 7.73 14.36 -7.49
CA ASN A 199 6.31 13.99 -7.53
C ASN A 199 6.11 12.46 -7.49
N VAL A 200 7.06 11.70 -8.03
CA VAL A 200 7.03 10.23 -8.05
C VAL A 200 7.34 9.61 -6.68
N ILE A 201 8.26 10.21 -5.91
CA ILE A 201 8.74 9.64 -4.63
C ILE A 201 8.26 10.38 -3.38
N SER A 202 7.76 11.61 -3.53
CA SER A 202 7.35 12.41 -2.37
C SER A 202 6.17 11.77 -1.68
N THR A 203 6.13 11.97 -0.37
CA THR A 203 5.11 11.44 0.50
C THR A 203 4.79 12.50 1.53
N VAL A 204 3.52 12.86 1.65
CA VAL A 204 3.06 13.78 2.70
C VAL A 204 3.07 13.02 4.01
N THR A 205 3.83 13.51 5.00
CA THR A 205 3.93 12.85 6.31
C THR A 205 3.30 13.71 7.40
N TYR A 206 2.31 13.14 8.08
CA TYR A 206 1.68 13.73 9.27
C TYR A 206 2.25 13.05 10.52
N ASN A 207 3.23 13.70 11.14
CA ASN A 207 3.99 13.19 12.29
C ASN A 207 3.72 13.93 13.60
N LYS A 208 2.66 14.73 13.64
CA LYS A 208 2.18 15.41 14.85
C LYS A 208 0.66 15.24 14.96
N PRO A 209 0.10 15.16 16.18
CA PRO A 209 -1.33 15.21 16.38
C PRO A 209 -1.93 16.49 15.79
N GLY A 210 -3.15 16.42 15.27
CA GLY A 210 -3.85 17.57 14.71
C GLY A 210 -4.80 17.22 13.58
N THR A 211 -5.58 18.22 13.16
CA THR A 211 -6.50 18.12 12.03
C THR A 211 -5.85 18.67 10.76
N TYR A 212 -5.85 17.86 9.72
CA TYR A 212 -5.28 18.16 8.41
C TYR A 212 -6.34 18.06 7.33
N GLY A 213 -6.26 18.96 6.36
CA GLY A 213 -7.27 19.13 5.32
C GLY A 213 -8.32 20.19 5.67
N PRO A 214 -9.04 20.71 4.66
CA PRO A 214 -9.88 21.88 4.83
C PRO A 214 -11.18 21.55 5.56
N ALA A 215 -11.76 22.54 6.25
CA ALA A 215 -13.07 22.37 6.90
C ALA A 215 -14.21 22.16 5.88
N THR A 216 -14.07 22.72 4.68
CA THR A 216 -15.01 22.62 3.56
C THR A 216 -14.25 22.46 2.25
N GLY A 217 -14.90 21.89 1.23
CA GLY A 217 -14.25 21.58 -0.05
C GLY A 217 -13.44 20.29 0.02
N THR A 218 -12.50 20.08 -0.89
CA THR A 218 -11.63 18.89 -0.91
C THR A 218 -10.21 19.28 -1.32
N GLU A 219 -9.23 18.91 -0.50
CA GLU A 219 -7.82 19.04 -0.84
C GLU A 219 -7.35 17.80 -1.60
N ILE A 220 -6.64 17.99 -2.72
CA ILE A 220 -6.09 16.88 -3.51
C ILE A 220 -4.60 16.71 -3.17
N ILE A 221 -4.26 15.56 -2.59
CA ILE A 221 -2.87 15.14 -2.40
C ILE A 221 -2.51 14.17 -3.53
N LYS A 222 -1.60 14.60 -4.41
CA LYS A 222 -1.20 13.84 -5.61
C LYS A 222 -0.29 12.64 -5.31
N THR A 223 0.18 12.52 -4.08
CA THR A 223 1.24 11.60 -3.67
C THR A 223 0.76 10.65 -2.59
N ASN A 224 1.65 9.79 -2.10
CA ASN A 224 1.35 8.95 -0.95
C ASN A 224 1.24 9.80 0.33
N VAL A 225 0.45 9.33 1.28
CA VAL A 225 0.33 9.92 2.62
C VAL A 225 0.78 8.91 3.66
N ILE A 226 1.59 9.34 4.63
CA ILE A 226 1.93 8.55 5.80
C ILE A 226 1.51 9.30 7.07
N VAL A 227 0.73 8.65 7.92
CA VAL A 227 0.40 9.12 9.26
C VAL A 227 1.30 8.39 10.25
N LYS A 228 2.07 9.15 11.04
CA LYS A 228 3.07 8.62 12.00
C LYS A 228 2.79 8.98 13.45
N ALA A 229 1.74 9.76 13.73
CA ALA A 229 1.43 10.22 15.08
C ALA A 229 0.02 9.83 15.50
N ASP A 230 -0.12 9.58 16.80
CA ASP A 230 -1.41 9.54 17.50
C ASP A 230 -2.15 10.88 17.37
N GLY A 231 -3.48 10.85 17.37
CA GLY A 231 -4.34 12.02 17.35
C GLY A 231 -4.36 12.76 16.01
N VAL A 232 -3.93 12.11 14.93
CA VAL A 232 -4.04 12.67 13.58
C VAL A 232 -5.46 12.49 13.05
N ILE A 233 -6.05 13.59 12.60
CA ILE A 233 -7.35 13.64 11.93
C ILE A 233 -7.11 14.13 10.50
N LEU A 234 -7.40 13.30 9.51
CA LEU A 234 -7.46 13.72 8.10
C LEU A 234 -8.91 14.04 7.77
N GLN A 235 -9.19 15.20 7.19
CA GLN A 235 -10.54 15.60 6.82
C GLN A 235 -10.64 16.19 5.42
N ASN A 236 -11.62 15.74 4.64
CA ASN A 236 -11.92 16.28 3.31
C ASN A 236 -10.69 16.25 2.36
N ILE A 237 -9.97 15.12 2.33
CA ILE A 237 -8.77 14.93 1.50
C ILE A 237 -9.04 13.85 0.44
N HIS A 238 -8.64 14.11 -0.80
CA HIS A 238 -8.52 13.11 -1.86
C HIS A 238 -7.05 12.78 -2.12
N ILE A 239 -6.64 11.59 -1.69
CA ILE A 239 -5.30 11.03 -1.86
C ILE A 239 -5.28 10.24 -3.17
N LYS A 240 -4.46 10.67 -4.13
CA LYS A 240 -4.22 9.96 -5.40
C LYS A 240 -3.31 8.74 -5.25
N GLY A 241 -2.44 8.76 -4.25
CA GLY A 241 -1.56 7.64 -3.92
C GLY A 241 -2.14 6.71 -2.86
N ASN A 242 -1.23 6.02 -2.17
CA ASN A 242 -1.53 5.17 -1.04
C ASN A 242 -1.62 5.99 0.26
N LEU A 243 -2.44 5.53 1.20
CA LEU A 243 -2.43 6.02 2.58
C LEU A 243 -1.77 4.97 3.46
N THR A 244 -0.85 5.34 4.33
CA THR A 244 -0.26 4.43 5.32
C THR A 244 -0.45 4.99 6.72
N ILE A 245 -1.14 4.24 7.57
CA ILE A 245 -1.14 4.45 9.01
C ILE A 245 0.04 3.65 9.57
N ALA A 246 1.13 4.35 9.84
CA ALA A 246 2.42 3.73 10.10
C ALA A 246 2.54 3.18 11.54
N GLU A 247 3.52 2.31 11.74
CA GLU A 247 3.77 1.65 13.03
C GLU A 247 4.05 2.65 14.17
N GLU A 248 4.59 3.83 13.83
CA GLU A 248 4.93 4.90 14.77
C GLU A 248 3.69 5.51 15.46
N VAL A 249 2.49 5.32 14.91
CA VAL A 249 1.23 5.65 15.61
C VAL A 249 1.10 4.83 16.90
N GLY A 250 1.75 3.68 16.99
CA GLY A 250 1.73 2.83 18.18
C GLY A 250 0.33 2.33 18.49
N LYS A 251 -0.11 2.48 19.74
CA LYS A 251 -1.49 2.20 20.19
C LYS A 251 -2.44 3.38 20.02
N GLY A 252 -1.98 4.46 19.38
CA GLY A 252 -2.73 5.70 19.21
C GLY A 252 -3.90 5.56 18.23
N ASN A 253 -4.60 6.68 18.06
CA ASN A 253 -5.79 6.80 17.25
C ASN A 253 -5.54 7.65 16.01
N VAL A 254 -6.20 7.26 14.92
CA VAL A 254 -6.26 8.04 13.68
C VAL A 254 -7.71 8.11 13.24
N THR A 255 -8.13 9.31 12.81
CA THR A 255 -9.48 9.54 12.31
C THR A 255 -9.42 10.04 10.87
N LEU A 256 -10.19 9.40 10.00
CA LEU A 256 -10.31 9.72 8.57
C LEU A 256 -11.75 10.17 8.29
N ASN A 257 -11.96 11.49 8.16
CA ASN A 257 -13.27 12.09 7.93
C ASN A 257 -13.41 12.49 6.46
N ASN A 258 -14.30 11.84 5.71
CA ASN A 258 -14.53 12.13 4.29
C ASN A 258 -13.21 12.11 3.47
N VAL A 259 -12.42 11.05 3.64
CA VAL A 259 -11.16 10.87 2.91
C VAL A 259 -11.38 9.90 1.76
N THR A 260 -10.88 10.25 0.58
CA THR A 260 -10.86 9.36 -0.59
C THR A 260 -9.44 8.91 -0.87
N VAL A 261 -9.22 7.61 -1.06
CA VAL A 261 -7.91 7.03 -1.41
C VAL A 261 -8.08 6.23 -2.69
N ASP A 262 -7.45 6.71 -3.78
CA ASP A 262 -7.46 6.02 -5.08
C ASP A 262 -6.54 4.78 -5.05
N GLY A 263 -5.45 4.85 -4.28
CA GLY A 263 -4.55 3.74 -4.01
C GLY A 263 -5.00 2.85 -2.85
N GLU A 264 -4.04 2.14 -2.27
CA GLU A 264 -4.26 1.23 -1.14
C GLU A 264 -4.04 1.93 0.21
N THR A 265 -4.87 1.60 1.19
CA THR A 265 -4.70 2.04 2.57
C THR A 265 -4.05 0.94 3.40
N PHE A 266 -2.82 1.16 3.84
CA PHE A 266 -2.09 0.25 4.72
C PHE A 266 -2.28 0.63 6.18
N ILE A 267 -2.61 -0.34 7.01
CA ILE A 267 -2.74 -0.18 8.46
C ILE A 267 -1.65 -1.02 9.15
N ARG A 268 -0.69 -0.32 9.77
CA ARG A 268 0.46 -0.87 10.52
C ARG A 268 0.54 -0.33 11.95
N GLY A 269 -0.17 0.75 12.24
CA GLY A 269 -0.33 1.31 13.58
C GLY A 269 -1.78 1.23 14.05
N GLY A 270 -1.98 1.51 15.32
CA GLY A 270 -3.28 1.46 15.98
C GLY A 270 -3.31 0.50 17.18
N GLY A 271 -4.21 0.77 18.12
CA GLY A 271 -4.58 -0.13 19.21
C GLY A 271 -6.04 -0.59 19.13
N LYS A 272 -6.52 -1.16 20.25
CA LYS A 272 -7.89 -1.70 20.40
C LYS A 272 -9.03 -0.70 20.19
N ASP A 273 -8.76 0.60 20.27
CA ASP A 273 -9.77 1.66 20.14
C ASP A 273 -9.54 2.51 18.88
N SER A 274 -8.64 2.08 18.00
CA SER A 274 -8.11 2.91 16.92
C SER A 274 -8.81 2.71 15.57
N ILE A 275 -8.32 3.48 14.60
CA ILE A 275 -8.73 3.70 13.21
C ILE A 275 -10.23 3.93 13.02
N HIS A 276 -10.61 5.20 13.04
CA HIS A 276 -11.96 5.65 12.73
C HIS A 276 -12.03 6.14 11.28
N ILE A 277 -12.90 5.54 10.49
CA ILE A 277 -13.14 5.88 9.09
C ILE A 277 -14.60 6.33 8.98
N ASN A 278 -14.80 7.63 8.82
CA ASN A 278 -16.10 8.29 8.79
C ASN A 278 -16.34 8.86 7.39
N GLY A 279 -17.05 8.11 6.55
CA GLY A 279 -17.30 8.44 5.17
C GLY A 279 -16.11 8.20 4.25
N GLY A 280 -16.22 8.69 3.01
CA GLY A 280 -15.18 8.59 2.00
C GLY A 280 -15.26 7.33 1.12
N GLN A 281 -14.23 7.16 0.29
CA GLN A 281 -14.12 6.06 -0.65
C GLN A 281 -12.70 5.49 -0.63
N TYR A 282 -12.59 4.18 -0.54
CA TYR A 282 -11.32 3.48 -0.50
C TYR A 282 -11.31 2.41 -1.58
N HIS A 283 -10.17 2.21 -2.23
CA HIS A 283 -10.03 1.09 -3.17
C HIS A 283 -9.85 -0.23 -2.41
N LYS A 284 -8.94 -0.24 -1.43
CA LYS A 284 -8.55 -1.43 -0.67
C LYS A 284 -7.93 -1.02 0.67
N ILE A 285 -8.24 -1.76 1.72
CA ILE A 285 -7.66 -1.58 3.04
C ILE A 285 -6.87 -2.84 3.41
N THR A 286 -5.56 -2.73 3.58
CA THR A 286 -4.71 -3.85 3.94
C THR A 286 -4.13 -3.67 5.33
N VAL A 287 -4.46 -4.61 6.21
CA VAL A 287 -3.88 -4.71 7.54
C VAL A 287 -2.62 -5.57 7.47
N GLN A 288 -1.54 -5.07 8.07
CA GLN A 288 -0.26 -5.77 8.19
C GLN A 288 0.10 -5.89 9.67
N LYS A 289 1.33 -6.32 9.96
CA LYS A 289 1.82 -6.39 11.34
C LYS A 289 1.65 -5.04 12.04
N THR A 290 1.07 -5.05 13.24
CA THR A 290 0.98 -3.85 14.06
C THR A 290 1.95 -3.90 15.23
N SER A 291 2.40 -2.73 15.68
CA SER A 291 3.27 -2.61 16.85
C SER A 291 2.57 -3.03 18.16
N SER A 292 1.23 -3.03 18.16
CA SER A 292 0.40 -3.35 19.33
C SER A 292 -0.07 -4.80 19.38
N GLY A 293 -0.01 -5.54 18.27
CA GLY A 293 -0.60 -6.88 18.13
C GLY A 293 -2.13 -6.88 18.01
N GLN A 294 -2.76 -5.70 17.97
CA GLN A 294 -4.20 -5.57 17.85
C GLN A 294 -4.60 -4.22 17.26
N VAL A 295 -5.51 -4.24 16.30
CA VAL A 295 -6.08 -3.02 15.72
C VAL A 295 -7.61 -3.11 15.64
N ARG A 296 -8.27 -1.98 15.90
CA ARG A 296 -9.69 -1.81 15.62
C ARG A 296 -9.86 -0.96 14.35
N ILE A 297 -10.91 -1.24 13.59
CA ILE A 297 -11.29 -0.47 12.41
C ILE A 297 -12.78 -0.21 12.51
N VAL A 298 -13.14 1.06 12.65
CA VAL A 298 -14.53 1.52 12.67
C VAL A 298 -14.84 2.18 11.34
N ALA A 299 -15.74 1.59 10.55
CA ALA A 299 -16.09 2.08 9.21
C ALA A 299 -17.58 2.49 9.17
N ILE A 300 -17.83 3.80 9.20
CA ILE A 300 -19.17 4.40 9.16
C ILE A 300 -19.36 5.12 7.83
N ASP A 301 -20.41 4.77 7.09
CA ASP A 301 -20.77 5.38 5.79
C ASP A 301 -19.66 5.38 4.72
N VAL A 302 -18.80 4.36 4.75
CA VAL A 302 -17.64 4.22 3.87
C VAL A 302 -18.00 3.43 2.60
N LYS A 303 -17.47 3.84 1.44
CA LYS A 303 -17.56 3.09 0.18
C LYS A 303 -16.25 2.36 -0.12
N GLY A 304 -16.32 1.14 -0.68
CA GLY A 304 -15.15 0.36 -1.09
C GLY A 304 -14.38 -0.16 0.11
N THR A 305 -15.03 -1.05 0.88
CA THR A 305 -14.51 -1.58 2.14
C THR A 305 -14.06 -3.04 1.98
N GLU A 306 -13.26 -3.31 0.94
CA GLU A 306 -12.47 -4.55 0.84
C GLU A 306 -11.31 -4.48 1.84
N VAL A 307 -11.36 -5.33 2.87
CA VAL A 307 -10.34 -5.43 3.90
C VAL A 307 -9.54 -6.71 3.73
N ILE A 308 -8.22 -6.60 3.57
CA ILE A 308 -7.30 -7.74 3.48
C ILE A 308 -6.41 -7.76 4.72
N ILE A 309 -6.45 -8.87 5.45
CA ILE A 309 -5.55 -9.15 6.54
C ILE A 309 -4.42 -9.96 5.92
N SER A 310 -3.36 -9.25 5.54
CA SER A 310 -2.23 -9.82 4.78
C SER A 310 -1.46 -10.84 5.60
N GLU A 311 -0.69 -11.71 4.94
CA GLU A 311 0.22 -12.70 5.55
C GLU A 311 1.15 -12.10 6.63
N GLN A 312 1.47 -10.81 6.54
CA GLN A 312 2.31 -10.10 7.51
C GLN A 312 1.61 -9.84 8.85
N ALA A 313 0.28 -9.93 8.90
CA ALA A 313 -0.53 -9.72 10.10
C ALA A 313 -0.64 -10.98 10.99
N ALA A 314 0.32 -11.91 10.90
CA ALA A 314 0.28 -13.14 11.69
C ALA A 314 0.21 -12.84 13.21
N GLY A 315 -0.71 -13.52 13.88
CA GLY A 315 -0.98 -13.38 15.31
C GLY A 315 -1.69 -12.09 15.73
N GLU A 316 -2.14 -11.26 14.78
CA GLU A 316 -2.88 -10.03 15.10
C GLU A 316 -4.31 -10.32 15.57
N THR A 317 -4.81 -9.50 16.50
CA THR A 317 -6.25 -9.41 16.75
C THR A 317 -6.85 -8.24 15.98
N ILE A 318 -7.82 -8.50 15.11
CA ILE A 318 -8.49 -7.46 14.31
C ILE A 318 -9.91 -7.28 14.82
N ILE A 319 -10.26 -6.07 15.23
CA ILE A 319 -11.62 -5.71 15.67
C ILE A 319 -12.29 -4.90 14.56
N LEU A 320 -13.44 -5.35 14.09
CA LEU A 320 -14.20 -4.69 13.02
C LEU A 320 -15.51 -4.14 13.57
N GLU A 321 -15.81 -2.88 13.25
CA GLU A 321 -17.10 -2.26 13.53
C GLU A 321 -17.59 -1.49 12.30
N GLY A 322 -18.83 -1.74 11.88
CA GLY A 322 -19.46 -1.03 10.76
C GLY A 322 -19.79 -1.92 9.57
N LYS A 323 -19.73 -1.36 8.35
CA LYS A 323 -20.12 -2.08 7.13
C LYS A 323 -18.91 -2.37 6.23
N PHE A 324 -18.73 -3.64 5.87
CA PHE A 324 -17.62 -4.11 5.05
C PHE A 324 -18.12 -4.88 3.82
N ASP A 325 -17.63 -4.52 2.64
CA ASP A 325 -17.93 -5.20 1.38
C ASP A 325 -17.31 -6.60 1.39
N SER A 326 -16.04 -6.70 1.79
CA SER A 326 -15.41 -8.01 2.01
C SER A 326 -14.32 -7.96 3.06
N VAL A 327 -14.09 -9.09 3.72
CA VAL A 327 -12.98 -9.30 4.66
C VAL A 327 -12.26 -10.59 4.29
N LYS A 328 -11.01 -10.50 3.84
CA LYS A 328 -10.17 -11.63 3.49
C LYS A 328 -9.03 -11.80 4.48
N VAL A 329 -8.87 -13.00 5.03
CA VAL A 329 -7.81 -13.34 5.97
C VAL A 329 -6.83 -14.29 5.30
N ASP A 330 -5.60 -13.81 5.10
CA ASP A 330 -4.49 -14.56 4.50
C ASP A 330 -3.33 -14.80 5.50
N ALA A 331 -3.48 -14.42 6.77
CA ALA A 331 -2.45 -14.58 7.81
C ALA A 331 -2.78 -15.66 8.85
N ASP A 332 -1.73 -16.31 9.34
CA ASP A 332 -1.82 -17.31 10.41
C ASP A 332 -2.16 -16.70 11.78
N ASN A 333 -2.87 -17.49 12.60
CA ASN A 333 -3.17 -17.22 14.00
C ASN A 333 -3.88 -15.87 14.24
N VAL A 334 -4.61 -15.36 13.25
CA VAL A 334 -5.37 -14.12 13.37
C VAL A 334 -6.64 -14.36 14.17
N GLU A 335 -6.97 -13.44 15.07
CA GLU A 335 -8.26 -13.40 15.76
C GLU A 335 -9.11 -12.23 15.23
N ILE A 336 -10.17 -12.54 14.47
CA ILE A 336 -11.17 -11.55 14.05
C ILE A 336 -12.24 -11.43 15.14
N LYS A 337 -12.52 -10.20 15.57
CA LYS A 337 -13.62 -9.84 16.46
C LYS A 337 -14.50 -8.83 15.75
N THR A 338 -15.81 -8.92 15.95
CA THR A 338 -16.72 -7.86 15.52
C THR A 338 -17.30 -7.14 16.73
N GLN A 339 -17.67 -5.87 16.53
CA GLN A 339 -18.32 -5.07 17.55
C GLN A 339 -19.58 -4.36 17.02
N GLY A 340 -20.52 -4.08 17.92
CA GLY A 340 -21.72 -3.31 17.61
C GLY A 340 -22.54 -3.91 16.45
N ASN A 341 -23.09 -3.04 15.60
CA ASN A 341 -23.92 -3.44 14.46
C ASN A 341 -23.07 -3.66 13.20
N THR A 342 -22.20 -4.68 13.24
CA THR A 342 -21.30 -4.98 12.12
C THR A 342 -22.00 -5.76 11.00
N GLN A 343 -21.81 -5.34 9.74
CA GLN A 343 -22.31 -6.04 8.55
C GLN A 343 -21.16 -6.35 7.62
N ILE A 344 -21.05 -7.60 7.19
CA ILE A 344 -19.98 -8.06 6.28
C ILE A 344 -20.63 -8.83 5.15
N SER A 345 -20.48 -8.38 3.90
CA SER A 345 -21.11 -9.05 2.76
C SER A 345 -20.42 -10.37 2.44
N GLU A 346 -19.10 -10.39 2.31
CA GLU A 346 -18.32 -11.62 2.19
C GLU A 346 -17.16 -11.65 3.19
N MET A 347 -17.01 -12.75 3.92
CA MET A 347 -15.84 -13.01 4.75
C MET A 347 -15.18 -14.29 4.25
N LYS A 348 -13.87 -14.26 4.00
CA LYS A 348 -13.09 -15.42 3.57
C LYS A 348 -11.87 -15.62 4.44
N VAL A 349 -11.69 -16.84 4.94
CA VAL A 349 -10.42 -17.30 5.53
C VAL A 349 -9.75 -18.21 4.51
N GLY A 350 -8.61 -17.75 3.97
CA GLY A 350 -7.88 -18.43 2.91
C GLY A 350 -7.19 -19.70 3.40
N LYS A 351 -6.93 -20.63 2.48
CA LYS A 351 -6.32 -21.94 2.78
C LYS A 351 -5.00 -21.89 3.56
N GLU A 352 -4.23 -20.82 3.39
CA GLU A 352 -2.93 -20.64 4.05
C GLU A 352 -3.05 -20.03 5.45
N ALA A 353 -4.22 -19.53 5.87
CA ALA A 353 -4.41 -18.79 7.13
C ALA A 353 -4.75 -19.71 8.32
N GLN A 354 -3.77 -20.48 8.81
CA GLN A 354 -3.98 -21.52 9.82
C GLN A 354 -4.24 -20.94 11.22
N GLY A 355 -4.99 -21.68 12.05
CA GLY A 355 -5.16 -21.33 13.47
C GLY A 355 -6.02 -20.08 13.72
N CYS A 356 -6.74 -19.59 12.71
CA CYS A 356 -7.59 -18.42 12.82
C CYS A 356 -8.79 -18.62 13.74
N LYS A 357 -9.23 -17.54 14.37
CA LYS A 357 -10.41 -17.47 15.22
C LYS A 357 -11.31 -16.33 14.78
N ILE A 358 -12.62 -16.54 14.81
CA ILE A 358 -13.63 -15.54 14.51
C ILE A 358 -14.60 -15.49 15.70
N ASN A 359 -14.79 -14.31 16.28
CA ASN A 359 -15.76 -14.07 17.34
C ASN A 359 -16.76 -12.98 16.92
N LEU A 360 -18.00 -13.39 16.66
CA LEU A 360 -19.06 -12.52 16.17
C LEU A 360 -19.94 -12.00 17.32
N GLU A 361 -19.93 -10.70 17.57
CA GLU A 361 -20.86 -10.08 18.54
C GLU A 361 -22.32 -10.20 18.05
N ALA A 362 -23.29 -10.19 18.97
CA ALA A 362 -24.72 -10.39 18.69
C ALA A 362 -25.32 -9.46 17.61
N GLY A 363 -24.82 -8.22 17.48
CA GLY A 363 -25.26 -7.28 16.45
C GLY A 363 -24.69 -7.55 15.04
N THR A 364 -23.87 -8.59 14.89
CA THR A 364 -23.15 -8.87 13.65
C THR A 364 -23.97 -9.68 12.66
N LYS A 365 -23.92 -9.28 11.39
CA LYS A 365 -24.46 -10.05 10.26
C LYS A 365 -23.38 -10.27 9.20
N VAL A 366 -23.06 -11.53 8.94
CA VAL A 366 -22.23 -11.96 7.81
C VAL A 366 -23.14 -12.57 6.75
N THR A 367 -23.11 -12.04 5.52
CA THR A 367 -23.97 -12.57 4.45
C THR A 367 -23.39 -13.87 3.91
N LYS A 368 -22.11 -13.90 3.55
CA LYS A 368 -21.44 -15.10 3.06
C LYS A 368 -20.11 -15.32 3.78
N LEU A 369 -19.94 -16.49 4.38
CA LEU A 369 -18.71 -16.91 5.04
C LEU A 369 -18.06 -18.05 4.24
N ILE A 370 -16.79 -17.90 3.87
CA ILE A 370 -16.01 -18.91 3.16
C ILE A 370 -14.83 -19.33 4.04
N LEU A 371 -14.76 -20.61 4.39
CA LEU A 371 -13.67 -21.19 5.17
C LEU A 371 -12.93 -22.22 4.32
N GLU A 372 -11.70 -21.89 3.90
CA GLU A 372 -10.80 -22.81 3.19
C GLU A 372 -9.87 -23.57 4.13
N VAL A 373 -9.85 -23.22 5.41
CA VAL A 373 -9.03 -23.82 6.46
C VAL A 373 -9.80 -23.87 7.78
N THR A 374 -9.40 -24.78 8.67
CA THR A 374 -9.99 -24.91 10.01
C THR A 374 -9.88 -23.61 10.80
N THR A 375 -11.05 -23.06 11.14
CA THR A 375 -11.21 -21.77 11.81
C THR A 375 -12.19 -21.92 12.97
N ASP A 376 -11.83 -21.44 14.15
CA ASP A 376 -12.71 -21.46 15.33
C ASP A 376 -13.68 -20.28 15.26
N VAL A 377 -14.91 -20.52 14.81
CA VAL A 377 -15.96 -19.51 14.72
C VAL A 377 -16.90 -19.62 15.91
N LYS A 378 -17.01 -18.54 16.68
CA LYS A 378 -17.81 -18.41 17.90
C LYS A 378 -18.60 -17.10 17.90
N GLY A 379 -19.48 -16.96 18.89
CA GLY A 379 -20.25 -15.74 19.13
C GLY A 379 -21.74 -15.90 18.81
N ASN A 380 -22.46 -14.79 18.90
CA ASN A 380 -23.92 -14.71 18.81
C ASN A 380 -24.40 -13.99 17.54
N GLY A 381 -23.50 -13.62 16.63
CA GLY A 381 -23.84 -13.02 15.34
C GLY A 381 -24.54 -14.00 14.38
N THR A 382 -25.11 -13.46 13.31
CA THR A 382 -25.82 -14.23 12.28
C THR A 382 -24.94 -14.43 11.04
N ILE A 383 -24.91 -15.65 10.51
CA ILE A 383 -24.29 -15.98 9.21
C ILE A 383 -25.40 -16.47 8.28
N THR A 384 -25.56 -15.85 7.11
CA THR A 384 -26.66 -16.19 6.17
C THR A 384 -26.31 -17.41 5.30
N GLU A 385 -25.10 -17.42 4.73
CA GLU A 385 -24.54 -18.51 3.94
C GLU A 385 -23.14 -18.84 4.44
N ALA A 386 -22.82 -20.14 4.57
CA ALA A 386 -21.48 -20.60 4.93
C ALA A 386 -21.02 -21.70 3.96
N ILE A 387 -19.85 -21.51 3.36
CA ILE A 387 -19.17 -22.44 2.47
C ILE A 387 -17.91 -22.92 3.19
N VAL A 388 -17.80 -24.21 3.44
CA VAL A 388 -16.68 -24.83 4.16
C VAL A 388 -16.02 -25.85 3.24
N SER A 389 -14.71 -25.71 3.04
CA SER A 389 -13.93 -26.63 2.19
C SER A 389 -13.85 -28.05 2.79
N GLU A 390 -13.64 -29.04 1.94
CA GLU A 390 -13.56 -30.45 2.36
C GLU A 390 -12.45 -30.67 3.41
N GLY A 391 -12.75 -31.46 4.46
CA GLY A 391 -11.81 -31.72 5.56
C GLY A 391 -11.73 -30.61 6.62
N VAL A 392 -12.38 -29.47 6.42
CA VAL A 392 -12.45 -28.38 7.41
C VAL A 392 -13.63 -28.61 8.37
N LYS A 393 -13.38 -28.51 9.68
CA LYS A 393 -14.44 -28.66 10.69
C LYS A 393 -15.48 -27.53 10.52
N PRO A 394 -16.79 -27.84 10.39
CA PRO A 394 -17.81 -26.81 10.27
C PRO A 394 -17.89 -25.95 11.55
N PRO A 395 -18.27 -24.67 11.43
CA PRO A 395 -18.35 -23.74 12.56
C PRO A 395 -19.36 -24.23 13.62
N SER A 396 -18.98 -24.13 14.90
CA SER A 396 -19.84 -24.50 16.03
C SER A 396 -20.75 -23.33 16.40
N ILE A 397 -21.80 -23.12 15.61
CA ILE A 397 -22.78 -22.05 15.85
C ILE A 397 -23.68 -22.44 17.03
N THR A 398 -23.68 -21.66 18.11
CA THR A 398 -24.70 -21.79 19.17
C THR A 398 -25.85 -20.85 18.80
N PRO A 399 -27.05 -21.36 18.43
CA PRO A 399 -28.14 -20.49 18.05
C PRO A 399 -28.60 -19.65 19.25
N THR A 400 -28.59 -18.32 19.11
CA THR A 400 -29.19 -17.42 20.11
C THR A 400 -30.70 -17.38 19.87
N ILE A 401 -31.48 -17.88 20.83
CA ILE A 401 -32.94 -17.84 20.81
C ILE A 401 -33.38 -16.48 21.37
N THR A 402 -33.92 -15.59 20.55
CA THR A 402 -34.64 -14.39 21.02
C THR A 402 -36.13 -14.70 21.11
N THR A 403 -36.62 -14.94 22.33
CA THR A 403 -38.07 -15.02 22.60
C THR A 403 -38.62 -13.62 22.81
N SER A 404 -39.50 -13.14 21.92
CA SER A 404 -40.40 -12.02 22.22
C SER A 404 -41.64 -12.58 22.91
N ALA A 405 -41.74 -12.37 24.23
CA ALA A 405 -42.93 -12.71 25.01
C ALA A 405 -44.04 -11.67 24.74
N GLY A 406 -44.93 -11.98 23.79
CA GLY A 406 -46.26 -11.38 23.68
C GLY A 406 -47.29 -12.40 24.18
N GLY A 407 -48.12 -12.00 25.15
CA GLY A 407 -48.94 -12.91 25.95
C GLY A 407 -50.04 -13.69 25.22
N GLY A 408 -50.49 -14.75 25.89
CA GLY A 408 -51.82 -15.31 25.74
C GLY A 408 -51.97 -16.49 24.79
N SER A 409 -52.24 -17.65 25.39
CA SER A 409 -52.84 -18.88 24.83
C SER A 409 -51.91 -19.89 24.14
N SER A 410 -52.11 -21.14 24.58
CA SER A 410 -51.44 -22.37 24.19
C SER A 410 -51.83 -22.79 22.77
N GLN A 411 -50.88 -22.68 21.83
CA GLN A 411 -50.86 -23.42 20.57
C GLN A 411 -49.41 -23.93 20.34
N PRO A 412 -49.22 -25.12 19.75
CA PRO A 412 -47.88 -25.63 19.49
C PRO A 412 -47.17 -24.70 18.50
N LEU A 413 -46.04 -24.14 18.95
CA LEU A 413 -45.17 -23.26 18.17
C LEU A 413 -44.54 -24.06 17.03
N THR A 414 -44.99 -23.84 15.80
CA THR A 414 -44.28 -24.29 14.60
C THR A 414 -43.00 -23.47 14.47
N GLN A 415 -41.85 -24.11 14.66
CA GLN A 415 -40.53 -23.49 14.61
C GLN A 415 -39.96 -23.63 13.19
N VAL A 416 -39.79 -22.51 12.48
CA VAL A 416 -39.14 -22.49 11.16
C VAL A 416 -37.65 -22.24 11.37
N ILE A 417 -36.84 -23.26 11.09
CA ILE A 417 -35.39 -23.13 10.93
C ILE A 417 -35.16 -22.93 9.43
N SER A 418 -34.79 -21.72 9.00
CA SER A 418 -34.41 -21.44 7.61
C SER A 418 -32.91 -21.17 7.55
N GLY A 419 -32.16 -22.16 7.08
CA GLY A 419 -30.75 -22.06 6.73
C GLY A 419 -30.34 -23.27 5.90
N THR A 420 -29.74 -23.04 4.74
CA THR A 420 -29.28 -24.10 3.85
C THR A 420 -27.81 -24.36 4.13
N LEU A 421 -27.47 -25.42 4.88
CA LEU A 421 -26.09 -25.91 4.97
C LEU A 421 -25.83 -26.76 3.71
N THR A 422 -25.17 -26.18 2.71
CA THR A 422 -24.79 -26.91 1.50
C THR A 422 -23.40 -27.51 1.69
N VAL A 423 -23.33 -28.81 1.98
CA VAL A 423 -22.09 -29.57 1.93
C VAL A 423 -21.86 -29.94 0.47
N SER A 424 -20.81 -29.42 -0.16
CA SER A 424 -20.44 -29.76 -1.54
C SER A 424 -20.16 -31.26 -1.65
N ALA A 425 -20.77 -31.90 -2.65
CA ALA A 425 -21.00 -33.33 -2.71
C ALA A 425 -19.76 -34.19 -3.03
N GLY A 426 -19.51 -35.14 -2.14
CA GLY A 426 -18.80 -36.39 -2.32
C GLY A 426 -19.21 -37.26 -1.13
N VAL A 427 -19.84 -38.42 -1.36
CA VAL A 427 -20.60 -39.19 -0.36
C VAL A 427 -19.88 -39.27 1.00
N PRO A 428 -20.42 -38.69 2.10
CA PRO A 428 -19.82 -38.84 3.40
C PRO A 428 -20.21 -40.21 3.99
N ASP A 429 -19.22 -40.94 4.50
CA ASP A 429 -19.47 -42.00 5.48
C ASP A 429 -20.03 -41.32 6.75
N LEU A 430 -21.34 -41.49 6.96
CA LEU A 430 -22.17 -40.77 7.95
C LEU A 430 -21.96 -41.26 9.40
N THR A 431 -20.80 -41.78 9.76
CA THR A 431 -20.63 -42.48 11.04
C THR A 431 -20.33 -41.60 12.27
N ALA A 432 -20.26 -40.26 12.16
CA ALA A 432 -20.00 -39.43 13.36
C ALA A 432 -20.53 -37.97 13.36
N ALA A 433 -21.65 -37.68 12.70
CA ALA A 433 -22.33 -36.38 12.88
C ALA A 433 -23.68 -36.55 13.56
N THR A 434 -23.70 -36.44 14.89
CA THR A 434 -24.93 -36.48 15.69
C THR A 434 -25.70 -35.17 15.53
N ILE A 435 -26.59 -35.09 14.54
CA ILE A 435 -27.62 -34.04 14.50
C ILE A 435 -28.75 -34.48 15.45
N GLN A 436 -28.77 -33.91 16.66
CA GLN A 436 -29.88 -34.10 17.61
C GLN A 436 -31.05 -33.19 17.21
N LEU A 437 -31.92 -33.63 16.29
CA LEU A 437 -33.23 -33.02 16.08
C LEU A 437 -34.24 -33.64 17.06
N LYS A 438 -34.73 -32.83 18.01
CA LYS A 438 -35.80 -33.27 18.92
C LYS A 438 -37.05 -33.61 18.11
N LYS A 439 -37.44 -34.88 18.20
CA LYS A 439 -38.50 -35.54 17.45
C LYS A 439 -39.88 -35.05 17.90
N ALA A 440 -40.39 -34.00 17.26
CA ALA A 440 -41.82 -33.75 17.18
C ALA A 440 -42.11 -33.08 15.83
N ASN A 441 -42.85 -33.79 14.97
CA ASN A 441 -43.39 -33.35 13.67
C ASN A 441 -42.47 -33.40 12.44
N VAL A 442 -41.82 -34.54 12.19
CA VAL A 442 -41.37 -34.88 10.84
C VAL A 442 -42.45 -35.71 10.15
N ASN A 443 -43.08 -35.15 9.12
CA ASN A 443 -43.98 -35.88 8.22
C ASN A 443 -43.15 -36.40 7.04
N VAL A 444 -42.84 -37.70 7.03
CA VAL A 444 -42.10 -38.34 5.94
C VAL A 444 -43.11 -38.82 4.90
N GLY A 445 -43.30 -38.05 3.84
CA GLY A 445 -44.17 -38.42 2.72
C GLY A 445 -43.53 -39.47 1.82
N ALA A 446 -43.63 -40.75 2.20
CA ALA A 446 -43.75 -41.95 1.34
C ALA A 446 -43.33 -43.22 2.13
N PRO A 447 -44.02 -44.37 1.94
CA PRO A 447 -43.78 -45.56 2.76
C PRO A 447 -42.49 -46.28 2.36
N ILE A 448 -41.66 -46.59 3.36
CA ILE A 448 -40.55 -47.53 3.22
C ILE A 448 -41.15 -48.94 3.19
N HIS A 449 -40.97 -49.65 2.08
CA HIS A 449 -41.41 -51.04 1.94
C HIS A 449 -40.68 -51.92 2.96
N PRO A 450 -41.37 -52.78 3.74
CA PRO A 450 -40.72 -53.63 4.72
C PRO A 450 -40.02 -54.82 4.04
N ALA A 451 -38.81 -55.12 4.53
CA ALA A 451 -38.11 -56.37 4.23
C ALA A 451 -38.98 -57.57 4.64
N LEU A 452 -39.26 -58.44 3.68
CA LEU A 452 -39.86 -59.75 3.91
C LEU A 452 -38.87 -60.61 4.71
N GLN A 453 -39.27 -61.06 5.89
CA GLN A 453 -38.68 -62.24 6.54
C GLN A 453 -39.60 -63.45 6.36
N ARG A 454 -38.93 -64.61 6.22
CA ARG A 454 -39.34 -66.01 6.46
C ARG A 454 -39.86 -66.81 5.27
N THR A 455 -39.05 -67.77 4.80
CA THR A 455 -38.97 -69.12 5.40
C THR A 455 -37.52 -69.58 5.46
#